data_AF-A0A7T4EGV0-F1
#
_entry.id   AF-A0A7T4EGV0-F1
#
_cell.length_a   1.000
_cell.length_b   1.000
_cell.length_c   1.000
_cell.angle_alpha   90.00
_cell.angle_beta   90.00
_cell.angle_gamma   90.00
#
_symmetry.space_group_name_H-M   'P 1'
#
loop_
_entity.id
_entity.type
_entity.pdbx_description
1 polymer ?
#
loop_
_entity_poly.entity_id
_entity_poly.type
_entity_poly.pdbx_seq_one_letter_code
_entity_poly.pdbx_strand_id
1 'polypeptide(L)' 'MDDEALLAFEKEHPTPSGKKNDLIRDHGITPIAYYQRLNKLIDTAWAREKYPVMLAQLERLRKI' A
#
# COMPACT_ATOMS: atom_id res chain seq x y z
N MET A 1 -6.46 -2.01 -10.38
CA MET A 1 -5.08 -2.24 -9.89
C MET A 1 -4.99 -3.61 -9.23
N ASP A 2 -3.97 -4.40 -9.56
CA ASP A 2 -3.66 -5.67 -8.87
C ASP A 2 -2.75 -5.43 -7.64
N ASP A 3 -2.40 -6.50 -6.92
CA ASP A 3 -1.61 -6.36 -5.68
C ASP A 3 -0.17 -5.91 -5.95
N GLU A 4 0.42 -6.32 -7.07
CA GLU A 4 1.79 -5.95 -7.43
C GLU A 4 1.89 -4.47 -7.81
N ALA A 5 0.97 -4.00 -8.66
CA ALA A 5 0.85 -2.60 -9.03
C ALA A 5 0.53 -1.72 -7.80
N LEU A 6 -0.23 -2.24 -6.83
CA LEU A 6 -0.49 -1.54 -5.58
C LEU A 6 0.78 -1.34 -4.76
N LEU A 7 1.60 -2.38 -4.59
CA LEU A 7 2.87 -2.27 -3.85
C LEU A 7 3.89 -1.39 -4.58
N ALA A 8 3.93 -1.43 -5.91
CA ALA A 8 4.75 -0.51 -6.71
C ALA A 8 4.31 0.95 -6.53
N PHE A 9 3.00 1.22 -6.58
CA PHE A 9 2.44 2.53 -6.33
C PHE A 9 2.72 3.02 -4.90
N GLU A 10 2.58 2.16 -3.89
CA GLU A 10 2.89 2.52 -2.50
C GLU A 10 4.36 2.90 -2.31
N LYS A 11 5.27 2.20 -3.00
CA LYS A 11 6.71 2.50 -2.96
C LYS A 11 7.02 3.90 -3.51
N GLU A 12 6.29 4.32 -4.54
CA GLU A 12 6.44 5.66 -5.14
C GLU A 12 5.76 6.75 -4.30
N HIS A 13 4.69 6.38 -3.56
CA HIS A 13 3.89 7.28 -2.75
C HIS A 13 3.79 6.82 -1.28
N PRO A 14 4.90 6.77 -0.51
CA PRO A 14 4.91 6.16 0.83
C PRO A 14 4.13 6.97 1.89
N THR A 15 3.89 8.25 1.66
CA THR A 15 3.25 9.14 2.63
C THR A 15 1.76 9.30 2.33
N PRO A 16 0.85 9.03 3.29
CA PRO A 16 -0.56 9.34 3.14
C PRO A 16 -0.77 10.83 2.89
N SER A 17 -1.51 11.20 1.84
CA SER A 17 -1.82 12.59 1.54
C SER A 17 -3.11 12.71 0.72
N GLY A 18 -3.73 13.89 0.71
CA GLY A 18 -4.88 14.18 -0.16
C GLY A 18 -4.57 13.89 -1.63
N LYS A 19 -3.39 14.34 -2.11
CA LYS A 19 -2.92 14.06 -3.48
C LYS A 19 -2.82 12.57 -3.78
N LYS A 20 -2.31 11.76 -2.85
CA LYS A 20 -2.26 10.29 -3.00
C LYS A 20 -3.66 9.71 -3.08
N ASN A 21 -4.59 10.19 -2.27
CA ASN A 21 -5.99 9.72 -2.30
C ASN A 21 -6.68 10.06 -3.64
N ASP A 22 -6.35 11.20 -4.25
CA ASP A 22 -6.86 11.55 -5.57
C ASP A 22 -6.29 10.61 -6.65
N LEU A 23 -4.98 10.35 -6.65
CA LEU A 23 -4.36 9.36 -7.54
C LEU A 23 -4.95 7.95 -7.37
N ILE A 24 -5.23 7.53 -6.14
CA ILE A 24 -5.89 6.25 -5.86
C ILE A 24 -7.29 6.21 -6.51
N ARG A 25 -8.04 7.32 -6.46
CA ARG A 25 -9.36 7.43 -7.11
C ARG A 25 -9.25 7.37 -8.64
N ASP A 26 -8.20 7.95 -9.22
CA ASP A 26 -7.93 7.88 -10.66
C ASP A 26 -7.68 6.44 -11.13
N HIS A 27 -7.16 5.58 -10.25
CA HIS A 27 -7.05 4.14 -10.49
C HIS A 27 -8.38 3.35 -10.34
N GLY A 28 -9.50 4.04 -10.12
CA GLY A 28 -10.84 3.46 -10.05
C GLY A 28 -11.14 2.72 -8.73
N ILE A 29 -10.37 2.96 -7.67
CA ILE A 29 -10.57 2.35 -6.35
C ILE A 29 -10.71 3.43 -5.28
N THR A 30 -11.47 3.13 -4.23
CA THR A 30 -11.60 4.07 -3.11
C THR A 30 -10.35 4.04 -2.24
N PRO A 31 -9.95 5.17 -1.61
CA PRO A 31 -8.83 5.18 -0.65
C PRO A 31 -9.00 4.15 0.47
N ILE A 32 -10.23 3.93 0.93
CA ILE A 32 -10.54 2.93 1.96
C ILE A 32 -10.20 1.52 1.46
N ALA A 33 -10.68 1.14 0.27
CA ALA A 33 -10.41 -0.17 -0.30
C ALA A 33 -8.90 -0.38 -0.55
N TYR A 34 -8.21 0.68 -0.98
CA TYR A 34 -6.75 0.69 -1.16
C TYR A 34 -6.02 0.35 0.15
N TYR A 35 -6.26 1.11 1.22
CA TYR A 35 -5.56 0.89 2.49
C TYR A 35 -5.94 -0.44 3.15
N GLN A 36 -7.18 -0.91 2.98
CA GLN A 36 -7.58 -2.24 3.43
C GLN A 36 -6.80 -3.34 2.69
N ARG A 37 -6.61 -3.19 1.38
CA ARG A 37 -5.84 -4.14 0.57
C ARG A 37 -4.36 -4.10 0.91
N LEU A 38 -3.79 -2.89 1.07
CA LEU A 38 -2.41 -2.71 1.55
C LEU A 38 -2.18 -3.40 2.90
N ASN A 39 -3.11 -3.25 3.84
CA ASN A 39 -3.03 -3.90 5.15
C ASN A 39 -3.01 -5.43 5.06
N LYS A 40 -3.77 -6.03 4.13
CA LYS A 40 -3.73 -7.48 3.89
C LYS A 40 -2.38 -7.92 3.33
N LEU A 41 -1.78 -7.12 2.44
CA LEU A 41 -0.52 -7.45 1.79
C LEU A 41 0.67 -7.46 2.75
N ILE A 42 0.64 -6.66 3.82
CA ILE A 42 1.64 -6.67 4.90
C ILE A 42 1.83 -8.09 5.49
N ASP A 43 0.75 -8.88 5.54
CA ASP A 43 0.75 -10.21 6.13
C ASP A 43 1.03 -11.34 5.12
N THR A 44 1.32 -11.01 3.85
CA THR A 44 1.59 -12.01 2.79
C THR A 44 3.10 -12.26 2.60
N ALA A 45 3.48 -13.53 2.44
CA ALA A 45 4.88 -13.93 2.28
C ALA A 45 5.51 -13.35 1.00
N TRP A 46 4.83 -13.45 -0.13
CA TRP A 46 5.33 -12.99 -1.43
C TRP A 46 5.61 -11.48 -1.44
N ALA A 47 4.75 -10.68 -0.81
CA ALA A 47 4.93 -9.22 -0.78
C ALA A 47 6.14 -8.86 0.11
N ARG A 48 6.40 -9.65 1.15
CA ARG A 48 7.54 -9.49 2.07
C ARG A 48 8.86 -9.90 1.41
N GLU A 49 8.85 -10.90 0.56
CA GLU A 49 10.01 -11.28 -0.26
C GLU A 49 10.38 -10.16 -1.26
N LYS A 50 9.37 -9.53 -1.88
CA LYS A 50 9.58 -8.52 -2.93
C LYS A 50 9.85 -7.11 -2.40
N TYR A 51 9.20 -6.72 -1.31
CA TYR A 51 9.30 -5.38 -0.71
C TYR A 51 9.57 -5.43 0.81
N PRO A 52 10.64 -6.10 1.28
CA PRO A 52 10.86 -6.37 2.70
C PRO A 52 10.95 -5.11 3.57
N VAL A 53 11.66 -4.09 3.09
CA VAL A 53 11.86 -2.82 3.84
C VAL A 53 10.57 -2.03 3.94
N MET A 54 9.84 -1.89 2.82
CA MET A 54 8.57 -1.15 2.77
C MET A 54 7.52 -1.80 3.67
N LEU A 55 7.36 -3.12 3.60
CA LEU A 55 6.39 -3.81 4.47
C LEU A 55 6.79 -3.77 5.94
N ALA A 56 8.08 -3.83 6.28
CA ALA A 56 8.53 -3.67 7.66
C ALA A 56 8.19 -2.28 8.22
N GLN A 57 8.29 -1.22 7.39
CA GLN A 57 7.89 0.13 7.77
C GLN A 57 6.37 0.23 7.95
N LEU A 58 5.59 -0.30 7.01
CA LEU A 58 4.12 -0.30 7.09
C LEU A 58 3.62 -1.11 8.31
N GLU A 59 4.26 -2.24 8.62
CA GLU A 59 3.92 -3.04 9.80
C GLU A 59 4.18 -2.26 11.11
N ARG A 60 5.25 -1.45 11.16
CA ARG A 60 5.51 -0.57 12.31
C ARG A 60 4.44 0.51 12.42
N LEU A 61 4.07 1.15 11.32
CA LEU A 61 3.04 2.20 11.30
C LEU A 61 1.65 1.66 11.70
N ARG A 62 1.34 0.39 11.40
CA ARG A 62 0.08 -0.27 11.81
C ARG A 62 -0.08 -0.40 13.32
N LYS A 63 1.02 -0.38 14.09
CA LYS A 63 1.03 -0.65 15.55
C LYS A 63 0.96 0.63 16.41
N ILE A 64 0.86 1.81 15.78
CA ILE A 64 0.79 3.12 16.43
C ILE A 64 -0.66 3.60 16.40
#